data_AF-A0A1F8NUH4-F1
#
_entry.id   AF-A0A1F8NUH4-F1
#
_cell.length_a   1.000
_cell.length_b   1.000
_cell.length_c   1.000
_cell.angle_alpha   90.00
_cell.angle_beta   90.00
_cell.angle_gamma   90.00
#
_symmetry.space_group_name_H-M   'P 1'
#
loop_
_entity.id
_entity.type
_entity.pdbx_description
1 polymer ?
#
loop_
_entity_poly.entity_id
_entity_poly.type
_entity_poly.pdbx_seq_one_letter_code
_entity_poly.pdbx_strand_id
1 'polypeptide(L)'
;MGYPVLPEELLQGDLKNQDYQVHAIAAQPDGLFKNPSDFWTGMENKLKPSINYIVTMPVDLSIAVTAPMVFTKVIDVKDKHGGETEEMLQIGGTIFSKGKTDTVVPNAMLLIKELNITATSGSDGKYRFPKMRKGDYTFKVSAPKKATKEVTMAIPGDNYNIEI
;
A
#
# COMPACT_ATOMS: atom_id res chain seq x y z
N MET A 1 39.32 0.58 16.46
CA MET A 1 38.33 1.32 17.26
C MET A 1 37.05 1.39 16.44
N GLY A 2 36.10 0.49 16.66
CA GLY A 2 34.74 0.67 16.17
C GLY A 2 34.00 1.50 17.20
N TYR A 3 33.20 2.47 16.77
CA TYR A 3 32.28 3.17 17.66
C TYR A 3 31.06 2.25 17.84
N PRO A 4 30.89 1.57 18.99
CA PRO A 4 29.74 0.69 19.21
C PRO A 4 28.42 1.47 19.27
N VAL A 5 28.51 2.78 19.50
CA VAL A 5 27.42 3.76 19.44
C VAL A 5 27.82 4.82 18.42
N LEU A 6 26.97 5.08 17.42
CA LEU A 6 27.22 6.10 16.42
C LEU A 6 27.09 7.51 17.04
N PRO A 7 28.10 8.39 16.87
CA PRO A 7 28.01 9.78 17.29
C PRO A 7 26.86 10.53 16.61
N GLU A 8 26.14 11.37 17.36
CA GLU A 8 25.01 12.16 16.85
C GLU A 8 25.38 13.10 15.69
N GLU A 9 26.62 13.56 15.63
CA GLU A 9 27.15 14.39 14.54
C GLU A 9 27.14 13.68 13.17
N LEU A 10 27.16 12.34 13.18
CA LEU A 10 27.09 11.51 11.97
C LEU A 10 25.65 11.13 11.60
N LEU A 11 24.69 11.32 12.52
CA LEU A 11 23.28 11.02 12.26
C LEU A 11 22.66 12.12 11.39
N GLN A 12 21.78 11.77 10.45
CA GLN A 12 21.12 12.71 9.54
C GLN A 12 19.62 12.42 9.44
N GLY A 13 18.83 13.46 9.17
CA GLY A 13 17.37 13.36 9.06
C GLY A 13 16.73 12.75 10.31
N ASP A 14 15.84 11.78 10.11
CA ASP A 14 15.07 11.13 11.16
C ASP A 14 15.92 10.24 12.09
N LEU A 15 17.19 10.00 11.77
CA LEU A 15 18.11 9.29 12.65
C LEU A 15 18.59 10.15 13.83
N LYS A 16 18.50 11.48 13.77
CA LYS A 16 18.87 12.37 14.88
C LYS A 16 17.86 12.36 16.03
N ASN A 17 16.59 12.09 15.72
CA ASN A 17 15.48 12.23 16.67
C ASN A 17 15.02 10.86 17.20
N GLN A 18 15.96 9.94 17.42
CA GLN A 18 15.67 8.60 17.90
C GLN A 18 15.69 8.54 19.43
N ASP A 19 14.68 7.91 20.03
CA ASP A 19 14.60 7.71 21.49
C ASP A 19 15.70 6.76 22.02
N TYR A 20 16.30 5.98 21.14
CA TYR A 20 17.35 5.00 21.46
C TYR A 20 18.59 5.21 20.60
N GLN A 21 19.75 4.91 21.19
CA GLN A 21 21.04 5.05 20.54
C GLN A 21 21.17 4.11 19.34
N VAL A 22 21.71 4.62 18.24
CA VAL A 22 22.03 3.81 17.05
C VAL A 22 23.38 3.14 17.26
N HIS A 23 23.41 1.82 17.14
CA HIS A 23 24.63 1.03 17.28
C HIS A 23 25.14 0.61 15.91
N ALA A 24 26.46 0.65 15.73
CA ALA A 24 27.09 0.17 14.52
C ALA A 24 28.34 -0.64 14.83
N ILE A 25 28.53 -1.73 14.07
CA ILE A 25 29.71 -2.58 14.19
C ILE A 25 30.22 -2.91 12.79
N ALA A 26 31.52 -2.71 12.58
CA ALA A 26 32.21 -2.95 11.32
C ALA A 26 33.18 -4.13 11.44
N ALA A 27 33.46 -4.79 10.31
CA ALA A 27 34.49 -5.81 10.18
C ALA A 27 34.38 -6.97 11.18
N GLN A 28 33.15 -7.44 11.45
CA GLN A 28 32.94 -8.60 12.31
C GLN A 28 33.42 -9.88 11.61
N PRO A 29 34.28 -10.69 12.26
CA PRO A 29 34.75 -11.97 11.71
C PRO A 29 33.62 -13.01 11.57
N ASP A 30 32.59 -12.93 12.42
CA ASP A 30 31.42 -13.83 12.43
C ASP A 30 30.14 -13.19 11.86
N GLY A 31 30.27 -12.14 11.03
CA GLY A 31 29.13 -11.42 10.46
C GLY A 31 28.19 -12.29 9.60
N LEU A 32 26.99 -11.77 9.30
CA LEU A 32 25.95 -12.44 8.49
C LEU A 32 26.47 -13.04 7.18
N PHE A 33 27.41 -12.35 6.53
CA PHE A 33 28.14 -12.87 5.36
C PHE A 33 29.46 -13.50 5.80
N LYS A 34 29.39 -14.77 6.21
CA LYS A 34 30.56 -15.58 6.58
C LYS A 34 31.52 -15.82 5.40
N ASN A 35 30.99 -15.83 4.18
CA ASN A 35 31.77 -15.91 2.95
C ASN A 35 31.36 -14.82 1.96
N PRO A 36 32.09 -13.70 1.89
CA PRO A 36 31.80 -12.63 0.94
C PRO A 36 31.93 -13.09 -0.53
N SER A 37 32.71 -14.14 -0.80
CA SER A 37 32.90 -14.66 -2.17
C SER A 37 31.61 -15.25 -2.73
N ASP A 38 30.88 -16.02 -1.92
CA ASP A 38 29.61 -16.64 -2.32
C ASP A 38 28.55 -15.57 -2.63
N PHE A 39 28.54 -14.47 -1.88
CA PHE A 39 27.67 -13.32 -2.14
C PHE A 39 27.94 -12.69 -3.52
N TRP A 40 29.20 -12.42 -3.85
CA TRP A 40 29.56 -11.83 -5.15
C TRP A 40 29.32 -12.80 -6.32
N THR A 41 29.62 -14.09 -6.13
CA THR A 41 29.36 -15.13 -7.15
C THR A 41 27.86 -15.30 -7.40
N GLY A 42 27.01 -15.23 -6.37
CA GLY A 42 25.56 -15.28 -6.51
C GLY A 42 24.97 -14.08 -7.26
N MET A 43 25.67 -12.94 -7.28
CA MET A 43 25.31 -11.76 -8.08
C MET A 43 25.95 -11.73 -9.47
N GLU A 44 26.55 -12.85 -9.91
CA GLU A 44 27.33 -12.95 -11.16
C GLU A 44 28.42 -11.87 -11.31
N ASN A 45 28.92 -11.36 -10.19
CA ASN A 45 29.89 -10.29 -10.18
C ASN A 45 31.29 -10.81 -9.87
N LYS A 46 32.32 -10.09 -10.34
CA LYS A 46 33.70 -10.37 -9.94
C LYS A 46 33.85 -10.03 -8.45
N LEU A 47 34.64 -10.82 -7.73
CA LEU A 47 34.96 -10.58 -6.32
C LEU A 47 35.50 -9.15 -6.14
N LYS A 48 34.88 -8.38 -5.25
CA LYS A 48 35.32 -7.03 -4.88
C LYS A 48 35.71 -6.97 -3.40
N PRO A 49 36.70 -6.15 -3.03
CA PRO A 49 36.97 -5.83 -1.63
C PRO A 49 35.68 -5.37 -0.94
N SER A 50 35.33 -6.01 0.16
CA SER A 50 34.09 -5.74 0.91
C SER A 50 34.34 -5.89 2.41
N ILE A 51 33.59 -5.14 3.22
CA ILE A 51 33.66 -5.18 4.67
C ILE A 51 32.22 -5.26 5.19
N ASN A 52 31.97 -6.18 6.12
CA ASN A 52 30.67 -6.29 6.77
C ASN A 52 30.44 -5.09 7.69
N TYR A 53 29.27 -4.45 7.54
CA TYR A 53 28.83 -3.35 8.39
C TYR A 53 27.41 -3.63 8.86
N ILE A 54 27.21 -3.68 10.17
CA ILE A 54 25.92 -3.97 10.80
C ILE A 54 25.50 -2.74 11.59
N VAL A 55 24.27 -2.29 11.34
CA VAL A 55 23.65 -1.18 12.08
C VAL A 55 22.41 -1.71 12.77
N THR A 56 22.34 -1.49 14.08
CA THR A 56 21.15 -1.75 14.89
C THR A 56 20.55 -0.41 15.25
N MET A 57 19.32 -0.19 14.78
CA MET A 57 18.57 1.03 15.05
C MET A 57 17.19 0.67 15.57
N PRO A 58 16.60 1.49 16.45
CA PRO A 58 15.19 1.39 16.77
C PRO A 58 14.36 1.57 15.49
N VAL A 59 13.39 0.68 15.29
CA VAL A 59 12.37 0.83 14.25
C VAL A 59 11.08 1.14 14.97
N ASP A 60 10.52 2.32 14.71
CA ASP A 60 9.17 2.62 15.16
C ASP A 60 8.18 1.80 14.33
N LEU A 61 7.64 0.74 14.96
CA LEU A 61 6.60 -0.12 14.35
C LEU A 61 5.23 0.57 14.32
N SER A 62 5.12 1.70 15.02
CA SER A 62 3.95 2.58 15.12
C SER A 62 4.03 3.73 14.13
N ILE A 63 5.01 3.73 13.21
CA ILE A 63 4.96 4.56 12.01
C ILE A 63 3.72 4.10 11.23
N ALA A 64 2.60 4.74 11.54
CA ALA A 64 1.47 4.82 10.66
C ALA A 64 2.00 5.60 9.46
N VAL A 65 2.57 4.86 8.50
CA VAL A 65 2.72 5.38 7.15
C VAL A 65 1.30 5.79 6.80
N THR A 66 1.05 7.10 6.81
CA THR A 66 -0.15 7.67 6.22
C THR A 66 0.09 7.58 4.73
N ALA A 67 0.18 6.34 4.25
CA ALA A 67 -0.06 6.04 2.87
C ALA A 67 -1.50 6.48 2.65
N PRO A 68 -1.81 7.11 1.51
CA PRO A 68 -3.20 7.31 1.14
C PRO A 68 -3.92 5.97 1.34
N MET A 69 -5.09 6.02 2.00
CA MET A 69 -5.92 4.85 2.23
C MET A 69 -5.95 4.05 0.93
N VAL A 70 -5.30 2.89 0.90
CA VAL A 70 -5.25 2.06 -0.30
C VAL A 70 -6.63 1.46 -0.48
N PHE A 71 -7.48 2.25 -1.15
CA PHE A 71 -8.70 1.77 -1.76
C PHE A 71 -8.41 0.60 -2.71
N THR A 72 -7.17 0.51 -3.19
CA THR A 72 -6.65 -0.40 -4.20
C THR A 72 -5.68 -1.43 -3.62
N LYS A 73 -6.13 -2.67 -3.39
CA LYS A 73 -5.25 -3.82 -3.15
C LYS A 73 -4.86 -4.41 -4.50
N VAL A 74 -3.59 -4.29 -4.89
CA VAL A 74 -3.02 -5.00 -6.05
C VAL A 74 -2.52 -6.36 -5.57
N ILE A 75 -3.04 -7.44 -6.12
CA ILE A 75 -2.52 -8.80 -5.87
C ILE A 75 -1.83 -9.25 -7.16
N ASP A 76 -0.51 -9.11 -7.22
CA ASP A 76 0.29 -9.69 -8.29
C ASP A 76 0.46 -11.19 -8.02
N VAL A 77 -0.28 -12.02 -8.77
CA VAL A 77 -0.05 -13.46 -8.82
C VAL A 77 0.67 -13.76 -10.12
N LYS A 78 2.00 -13.90 -10.07
CA LYS A 78 2.77 -14.44 -11.20
C LYS A 78 2.54 -15.94 -11.28
N ASP A 79 1.75 -16.38 -12.26
CA ASP A 79 1.74 -17.77 -12.70
C ASP A 79 3.10 -18.09 -13.34
N LYS A 80 3.69 -19.24 -13.00
CA LYS A 80 4.97 -19.69 -13.56
C LYS A 80 4.89 -20.09 -15.05
N HIS A 81 3.72 -19.94 -15.69
CA HIS A 81 3.49 -20.30 -17.09
C HIS A 81 3.21 -19.11 -18.03
N GLY A 82 3.61 -17.88 -17.69
CA GLY A 82 3.64 -16.78 -18.66
C GLY A 82 2.28 -16.35 -19.20
N GLY A 83 1.20 -16.58 -18.45
CA GLY A 83 -0.10 -15.97 -18.71
C GLY A 83 -0.08 -14.48 -18.37
N GLU A 84 -0.86 -13.70 -19.11
CA GLU A 84 -0.97 -12.24 -18.96
C GLU A 84 -1.18 -11.84 -17.50
N THR A 85 -0.41 -10.84 -17.02
CA THR A 85 -0.55 -10.27 -15.68
C THR A 85 -1.95 -9.65 -15.54
N GLU A 86 -2.87 -10.36 -14.90
CA GLU A 86 -4.16 -9.77 -14.51
C GLU A 86 -3.96 -8.89 -13.26
N GLU A 87 -3.74 -7.60 -13.45
CA GLU A 87 -3.81 -6.61 -12.37
C GLU A 87 -5.26 -6.50 -11.87
N MET A 88 -5.62 -7.32 -10.89
CA MET A 88 -6.91 -7.24 -10.21
C MET A 88 -6.84 -6.23 -9.08
N LEU A 89 -7.51 -5.09 -9.29
CA LEU A 89 -7.68 -4.04 -8.30
C LEU A 89 -8.95 -4.29 -7.50
N GLN A 90 -8.91 -3.98 -6.23
CA GLN A 90 -10.13 -3.85 -5.43
C GLN A 90 -10.45 -2.38 -5.30
N ILE A 91 -11.73 -1.99 -5.27
CA ILE A 91 -12.13 -0.64 -4.85
C ILE A 91 -13.19 -0.74 -3.76
N GLY A 92 -13.27 0.29 -2.92
CA GLY A 92 -14.34 0.45 -1.95
C GLY A 92 -14.52 1.91 -1.60
N GLY A 93 -15.71 2.28 -1.17
CA GLY A 93 -16.04 3.67 -0.83
C GLY A 93 -17.25 3.72 0.08
N THR A 94 -17.63 4.93 0.50
CA THR A 94 -18.81 5.15 1.33
C THR A 94 -19.84 5.98 0.57
N ILE A 95 -21.12 5.63 0.70
CA ILE A 95 -22.23 6.40 0.15
C ILE A 95 -22.80 7.32 1.22
N PHE A 96 -22.80 8.62 0.95
CA PHE A 96 -23.37 9.65 1.83
C PHE A 96 -24.67 10.21 1.27
N SER A 97 -25.51 10.75 2.16
CA SER A 97 -26.68 11.51 1.76
C SER A 97 -26.30 12.93 1.37
N LYS A 98 -26.86 13.44 0.27
CA LYS A 98 -26.64 14.81 -0.20
C LYS A 98 -26.82 15.83 0.93
N GLY A 99 -25.78 16.61 1.20
CA GLY A 99 -25.78 17.69 2.19
C GLY A 99 -25.44 17.27 3.63
N LYS A 100 -25.18 15.98 3.91
CA LYS A 100 -24.68 15.51 5.21
C LYS A 100 -23.68 14.38 5.00
N THR A 101 -22.39 14.72 5.05
CA THR A 101 -21.27 13.77 5.06
C THR A 101 -21.27 12.84 6.29
N ASP A 102 -22.15 13.10 7.26
CA ASP A 102 -22.32 12.29 8.48
C ASP A 102 -23.48 11.27 8.39
N THR A 103 -24.32 11.35 7.34
CA THR A 103 -25.44 10.43 7.15
C THR A 103 -25.14 9.46 6.02
N VAL A 104 -24.66 8.28 6.38
CA VAL A 104 -24.43 7.18 5.43
C VAL A 104 -25.74 6.63 4.88
N VAL A 105 -25.73 6.17 3.63
CA VAL A 105 -26.90 5.56 2.99
C VAL A 105 -26.70 4.04 2.88
N PRO A 106 -27.34 3.26 3.76
CA PRO A 106 -27.31 1.80 3.66
C PRO A 106 -28.26 1.29 2.57
N ASN A 107 -27.99 0.09 2.06
CA ASN A 107 -28.78 -0.59 1.03
C ASN A 107 -28.87 0.18 -0.31
N ALA A 108 -27.91 1.05 -0.60
CA ALA A 108 -27.79 1.67 -1.91
C ALA A 108 -27.17 0.68 -2.89
N MET A 109 -27.81 0.49 -4.04
CA MET A 109 -27.32 -0.34 -5.12
C MET A 109 -26.43 0.49 -6.04
N LEU A 110 -25.22 0.01 -6.29
CA LEU A 110 -24.28 0.55 -7.26
C LEU A 110 -24.23 -0.40 -8.46
N LEU A 111 -24.32 0.12 -9.67
CA LEU A 111 -24.15 -0.60 -10.93
C LEU A 111 -23.03 0.05 -11.72
N ILE A 112 -22.05 -0.74 -12.17
CA ILE A 112 -21.03 -0.27 -13.13
C ILE A 112 -21.56 -0.54 -14.53
N LYS A 113 -21.84 0.51 -15.31
CA LYS A 113 -22.52 0.37 -16.62
C LYS A 113 -21.71 -0.45 -17.62
N GLU A 114 -20.39 -0.30 -17.61
CA GLU A 114 -19.48 -0.92 -18.57
C GLU A 114 -19.29 -2.42 -18.28
N LEU A 115 -19.30 -2.82 -17.01
CA LEU A 115 -19.08 -4.20 -16.58
C LEU A 115 -20.39 -4.94 -16.26
N ASN A 116 -21.51 -4.21 -16.17
CA ASN A 116 -22.81 -4.69 -15.72
C ASN A 116 -22.78 -5.43 -14.37
N ILE A 117 -21.83 -5.07 -13.50
CA ILE A 117 -21.71 -5.62 -12.15
C ILE A 117 -22.39 -4.71 -11.14
N THR A 118 -22.99 -5.32 -10.12
CA THR A 118 -23.68 -4.59 -9.04
C THR A 118 -23.05 -4.85 -7.67
N ALA A 119 -23.08 -3.86 -6.80
CA ALA A 119 -22.76 -3.98 -5.38
C ALA A 119 -23.83 -3.26 -4.56
N THR A 120 -24.01 -3.69 -3.32
CA THR A 120 -24.94 -3.04 -2.39
C THR A 120 -24.16 -2.47 -1.22
N SER A 121 -24.48 -1.26 -0.78
CA SER A 121 -23.86 -0.69 0.42
C SER A 121 -24.38 -1.37 1.69
N GLY A 122 -23.46 -1.65 2.62
CA GLY A 122 -23.76 -2.26 3.91
C GLY A 122 -24.48 -1.30 4.87
N SER A 123 -24.73 -1.76 6.10
CA SER A 123 -25.34 -0.95 7.16
C SER A 123 -24.52 0.30 7.53
N ASP A 124 -23.22 0.28 7.26
CA ASP A 124 -22.29 1.40 7.44
C ASP A 124 -22.14 2.27 6.17
N GLY A 125 -22.97 2.05 5.15
CA GLY A 125 -22.94 2.75 3.87
C GLY A 125 -21.72 2.46 3.00
N LYS A 126 -20.88 1.50 3.39
CA LYS A 126 -19.70 1.12 2.61
C LYS A 126 -20.07 0.13 1.52
N TYR A 127 -19.40 0.25 0.39
CA TYR A 127 -19.50 -0.68 -0.73
C TYR A 127 -18.10 -1.16 -1.15
N ARG A 128 -18.05 -2.27 -1.89
CA ARG A 128 -16.80 -2.84 -2.39
C ARG A 128 -17.03 -3.56 -3.71
N PHE A 129 -16.12 -3.35 -4.66
CA PHE A 129 -16.02 -4.12 -5.88
C PHE A 129 -14.67 -4.84 -5.91
N PRO A 130 -14.63 -6.17 -5.76
CA PRO A 130 -13.42 -6.93 -6.00
C PRO A 130 -13.17 -7.11 -7.51
N LYS A 131 -11.90 -7.16 -7.93
CA LYS A 131 -11.47 -7.48 -9.31
C LYS A 131 -11.80 -6.45 -10.39
N MET A 132 -11.64 -5.17 -10.08
CA MET A 132 -11.64 -4.09 -11.06
C MET A 132 -10.33 -4.06 -11.85
N ARG A 133 -10.41 -3.73 -13.14
CA ARG A 133 -9.22 -3.40 -13.94
C ARG A 133 -8.98 -1.90 -13.91
N LYS A 134 -7.80 -1.47 -14.36
CA LYS A 134 -7.51 -0.04 -14.53
C LYS A 134 -8.37 0.52 -15.67
N GLY A 135 -8.98 1.67 -15.46
CA GLY A 135 -9.81 2.33 -16.46
C GLY A 135 -10.86 3.27 -15.86
N ASP A 136 -11.57 3.97 -16.75
CA ASP A 136 -12.68 4.84 -16.39
C ASP A 136 -13.99 4.07 -16.40
N TYR A 137 -14.76 4.19 -15.32
CA TYR A 137 -16.01 3.48 -15.14
C TYR A 137 -17.13 4.43 -14.71
N THR A 138 -18.35 4.16 -15.17
CA THR A 138 -19.55 4.90 -14.81
C THR A 138 -20.35 4.13 -13.78
N PHE A 139 -20.37 4.66 -12.56
CA PHE A 139 -21.12 4.13 -11.43
C PHE A 139 -22.50 4.75 -11.38
N LYS A 140 -23.51 3.94 -11.58
CA LYS A 140 -24.92 4.28 -11.38
C LYS A 140 -25.34 3.84 -10.00
N VAL A 141 -25.55 4.80 -9.10
CA VAL A 141 -25.94 4.56 -7.71
C VAL A 141 -27.42 4.90 -7.52
N SER A 142 -28.19 3.97 -7.01
CA SER A 142 -29.59 4.16 -6.63
C SER A 142 -29.81 3.69 -5.19
N ALA A 143 -30.58 4.43 -4.41
CA ALA A 143 -30.97 4.01 -3.07
C ALA A 143 -32.48 3.81 -2.99
N PRO A 144 -32.98 2.97 -2.05
CA PRO A 144 -34.41 2.78 -1.85
C PRO A 144 -35.04 4.14 -1.55
N LYS A 145 -35.97 4.58 -2.41
CA LYS A 145 -36.68 5.88 -2.32
C LYS A 145 -35.84 7.14 -2.65
N LYS A 146 -34.69 7.02 -3.32
CA LYS A 146 -33.92 8.18 -3.86
C LYS A 146 -33.75 8.13 -5.37
N ALA A 147 -33.50 9.30 -5.96
CA ALA A 147 -33.16 9.42 -7.37
C ALA A 147 -31.85 8.68 -7.67
N THR A 148 -31.76 8.11 -8.87
CA THR A 148 -30.54 7.47 -9.35
C THR A 148 -29.53 8.53 -9.76
N LYS A 149 -28.27 8.38 -9.33
CA LYS A 149 -27.16 9.27 -9.69
C LYS A 149 -26.12 8.50 -10.49
N GLU A 150 -25.59 9.10 -11.56
CA GLU A 150 -24.48 8.55 -12.32
C GLU A 150 -23.22 9.35 -12.01
N VAL A 151 -22.11 8.67 -11.71
CA VAL A 151 -20.82 9.25 -11.37
C VAL A 151 -19.73 8.49 -12.13
N THR A 152 -18.92 9.21 -12.90
CA THR A 152 -17.76 8.64 -13.59
C THR A 152 -16.53 8.75 -12.68
N MET A 153 -15.81 7.64 -12.51
CA MET A 153 -14.60 7.58 -11.69
C MET A 153 -13.53 6.74 -12.40
N ALA A 154 -12.29 7.22 -12.34
CA ALA A 154 -11.12 6.47 -12.77
C ALA A 154 -10.71 5.45 -11.70
N ILE A 155 -10.25 4.27 -12.11
CA ILE A 155 -9.63 3.27 -11.25
C ILE A 155 -8.18 3.04 -11.72
N PRO A 156 -7.17 3.22 -10.86
CA PRO A 156 -7.25 3.80 -9.53
C PRO A 156 -7.54 5.31 -9.58
N GLY A 157 -8.37 5.80 -8.65
CA GLY A 157 -8.68 7.22 -8.45
C GLY A 157 -8.47 7.64 -6.99
N ASP A 158 -8.42 8.96 -6.76
CA ASP A 158 -8.10 9.55 -5.45
C ASP A 158 -9.21 9.36 -4.40
N ASN A 159 -10.46 9.21 -4.85
CA ASN A 159 -11.62 9.08 -3.97
C ASN A 159 -12.75 8.31 -4.65
N TYR A 160 -13.39 7.42 -3.89
CA TYR A 160 -14.56 6.64 -4.32
C TYR A 160 -15.79 6.89 -3.44
N ASN A 161 -15.82 7.99 -2.70
CA ASN A 161 -17.01 8.37 -1.94
C ASN A 161 -18.06 8.97 -2.86
N ILE A 162 -19.30 8.53 -2.71
CA ILE A 162 -20.42 8.94 -3.58
C ILE A 162 -21.50 9.58 -2.72
N GLU A 163 -21.95 10.77 -3.11
CA GLU A 163 -23.06 11.46 -2.44
C GLU A 163 -24.34 11.37 -3.26
N ILE A 164 -25.46 10.93 -2.67
CA ILE A 164 -26.77 10.81 -3.33
C ILE A 164 -27.93 11.45 -2.55
#